data_AF-A0A5E4UQ12-F1
#
_entry.id   AF-A0A5E4UQ12-F1
#
_cell.length_a   1.000
_cell.length_b   1.000
_cell.length_c   1.000
_cell.angle_alpha   90.00
_cell.angle_beta   90.00
_cell.angle_gamma   90.00
#
_symmetry.space_group_name_H-M   'P 1'
#
loop_
_entity.id
_entity.type
_entity.pdbx_description
1 polymer ?
#
loop_
_entity_poly.entity_id
_entity_poly.type
_entity_poly.pdbx_seq_one_letter_code
_entity_poly.pdbx_strand_id
1 'polypeptide(L)'
;MIRVTIEVVPGGDESRRRHVGTIEIANDGTGDEERGNYSIRLSKFGNPAQTWIRGVVKGFDRIRRGPYDLLFQCLDATVGRRR
;
A
#
# COMPACT_ATOMS: atom_id res chain seq x y z
N MET A 1 11.07 -2.39 1.40
CA MET A 1 9.96 -1.45 1.08
C MET A 1 9.12 -2.08 0.00
N ILE A 2 7.80 -2.11 0.16
CA ILE A 2 6.86 -2.58 -0.87
C ILE A 2 6.18 -1.36 -1.47
N ARG A 3 6.05 -1.33 -2.80
CA ARG A 3 5.34 -0.28 -3.54
C ARG A 3 4.26 -0.93 -4.39
N VAL A 4 3.03 -0.43 -4.27
CA VAL A 4 1.91 -0.80 -5.14
C VAL A 4 1.56 0.42 -5.98
N THR A 5 1.56 0.25 -7.30
CA THR A 5 1.16 1.29 -8.25
C THR A 5 -0.20 0.89 -8.83
N ILE A 6 -1.16 1.81 -8.78
CA ILE A 6 -2.46 1.65 -9.43
C ILE A 6 -2.43 2.45 -10.72
N GLU A 7 -2.61 1.75 -11.83
CA GLU A 7 -2.66 2.34 -13.17
C GLU A 7 -3.97 1.96 -13.84
N VAL A 8 -4.48 2.86 -14.68
CA VAL A 8 -5.54 2.54 -15.63
C VAL A 8 -4.89 2.42 -16.99
N VAL A 9 -5.12 1.30 -17.67
CA VAL A 9 -4.62 1.01 -19.01
C VAL A 9 -5.83 0.93 -19.97
N PRO A 10 -6.20 2.05 -20.63
CA PRO A 10 -7.40 2.11 -21.46
C PRO A 10 -7.34 1.09 -22.60
N GLY A 11 -8.31 0.17 -22.63
CA GLY A 11 -8.38 -0.88 -23.66
C GLY A 11 -7.20 -1.86 -23.65
N GLY A 12 -6.43 -1.92 -22.55
CA GLY A 12 -5.21 -2.73 -22.49
C GLY A 12 -4.03 -2.16 -23.28
N ASP A 13 -4.17 -0.95 -23.83
CA ASP A 13 -3.08 -0.25 -24.52
C ASP A 13 -2.13 0.39 -23.51
N GLU A 14 -0.99 -0.26 -23.28
CA GLU A 14 0.08 0.15 -22.38
C GLU A 14 0.62 1.56 -22.68
N SER A 15 0.57 2.00 -23.94
CA SER A 15 1.02 3.35 -24.31
C SER A 15 0.11 4.45 -23.75
N ARG A 16 -1.14 4.09 -23.42
CA ARG A 16 -2.16 4.98 -22.87
C ARG A 16 -2.30 4.86 -21.35
N ARG A 17 -1.39 4.13 -20.69
CA ARG A 17 -1.46 3.95 -19.23
C ARG A 17 -1.41 5.29 -18.51
N ARG A 18 -2.21 5.41 -17.46
CA ARG A 18 -2.22 6.58 -16.57
C ARG A 18 -2.09 6.15 -15.12
N HIS A 19 -1.20 6.80 -14.41
CA HIS A 19 -1.02 6.60 -12.98
C HIS A 19 -2.22 7.18 -12.21
N VAL A 20 -2.76 6.43 -11.25
CA VAL A 20 -3.93 6.84 -10.46
C VAL A 20 -3.62 6.95 -8.97
N GLY A 21 -2.73 6.11 -8.44
CA GLY A 21 -2.28 6.21 -7.06
C GLY A 21 -1.13 5.27 -6.73
N THR A 22 -0.45 5.57 -5.62
CA THR A 22 0.65 4.77 -5.09
C THR A 22 0.37 4.42 -3.64
N ILE A 23 0.75 3.20 -3.25
CA ILE A 23 0.82 2.77 -1.86
C ILE A 23 2.28 2.44 -1.57
N GLU A 24 2.88 3.14 -0.62
CA GLU A 24 4.20 2.83 -0.09
C GLU A 24 4.04 2.18 1.29
N ILE A 25 4.59 0.98 1.43
CA ILE A 25 4.56 0.18 2.66
C ILE A 25 6.01 -0.06 3.08
N ALA A 26 6.45 0.66 4.11
CA ALA A 26 7.82 0.64 4.59
C ALA A 26 7.89 -0.03 5.96
N ASN A 27 8.75 -1.04 6.11
CA ASN A 27 9.07 -1.60 7.43
C ASN A 27 9.64 -0.47 8.30
N ASP A 28 9.06 -0.27 9.49
CA ASP A 28 9.46 0.82 10.40
C ASP A 28 10.62 0.44 11.35
N GLY A 29 11.13 -0.79 11.24
CA GLY A 29 12.26 -1.29 12.02
C GLY A 29 11.91 -1.74 13.44
N THR A 30 10.64 -1.70 13.84
CA THR A 30 10.20 -2.02 15.22
C THR A 30 9.64 -3.43 15.39
N GLY A 31 9.65 -4.24 14.33
CA GLY A 31 9.23 -5.65 14.37
C GLY A 31 10.43 -6.62 14.47
N ASP A 32 10.15 -7.92 14.38
CA ASP A 32 11.15 -8.99 14.36
C ASP A 32 11.11 -9.75 13.01
N GLU A 33 11.77 -10.91 12.93
CA GLU A 33 11.84 -11.73 11.72
C GLU A 33 10.46 -12.29 11.30
N GLU A 34 9.62 -12.66 12.27
CA GLU A 34 8.32 -13.27 12.04
C GLU A 34 7.17 -12.24 12.03
N ARG A 35 7.37 -11.10 12.71
CA ARG A 35 6.36 -10.06 12.93
C ARG A 35 6.83 -8.73 12.40
N GLY A 36 6.22 -8.28 11.32
CA GLY A 36 6.52 -6.99 10.71
C GLY A 36 5.65 -5.85 11.21
N ASN A 37 6.30 -4.70 11.42
CA ASN A 37 5.64 -3.42 11.64
C ASN A 37 5.90 -2.53 10.42
N TYR A 38 4.85 -1.90 9.90
CA TYR A 38 4.90 -1.17 8.65
C TYR A 38 4.23 0.20 8.77
N SER A 39 4.89 1.22 8.22
CA SER A 39 4.32 2.52 7.93
C SER A 39 3.76 2.54 6.52
N ILE A 40 2.62 3.21 6.35
CA ILE A 40 1.85 3.23 5.11
C ILE A 40 1.69 4.67 4.65
N ARG A 41 1.89 4.89 3.35
CA ARG A 41 1.62 6.17 2.69
C ARG A 41 0.84 5.91 1.40
N LEU A 42 -0.36 6.47 1.30
CA LEU A 42 -1.17 6.43 0.09
C LEU A 42 -1.10 7.80 -0.59
N SER A 43 -0.98 7.79 -1.91
CA SER A 43 -1.22 8.93 -2.79
C SER A 43 -2.40 8.64 -3.72
N LYS A 44 -3.04 9.69 -4.23
CA LYS A 44 -4.18 9.58 -5.15
C LYS A 44 -4.09 10.63 -6.26
N PHE A 45 -4.96 10.51 -7.26
CA PHE A 45 -5.13 11.46 -8.36
C PHE A 45 -3.86 11.68 -9.18
N GLY A 46 -3.04 10.64 -9.33
CA GLY A 46 -1.88 10.69 -10.22
C GLY A 46 -0.68 11.49 -9.69
N ASN A 47 -0.72 12.00 -8.45
CA ASN A 47 0.43 12.68 -7.84
C ASN A 47 1.11 11.80 -6.77
N PRO A 48 2.15 11.03 -7.12
CA PRO A 48 2.82 10.13 -6.18
C PRO A 48 3.56 10.87 -5.05
N ALA A 49 3.95 12.13 -5.25
CA ALA A 49 4.62 12.92 -4.23
C ALA A 49 3.67 13.42 -3.14
N GLN A 50 2.39 13.59 -3.47
CA GLN A 50 1.39 14.09 -2.54
C GLN A 50 0.80 12.94 -1.70
N THR A 51 1.19 12.90 -0.43
CA THR A 51 0.54 12.00 0.52
C THR A 51 -0.91 12.42 0.74
N TRP A 52 -1.83 11.51 0.52
CA TRP A 52 -3.25 11.69 0.84
C TRP A 52 -3.59 11.16 2.23
N ILE A 53 -3.17 9.94 2.56
CA ILE A 53 -3.41 9.35 3.88
C ILE A 53 -2.22 8.51 4.33
N ARG A 54 -2.01 8.44 5.65
CA ARG A 54 -1.00 7.60 6.29
C ARG A 54 -1.67 6.61 7.22
N GLY A 55 -1.01 5.49 7.45
CA GLY A 55 -1.46 4.49 8.41
C GLY A 55 -0.29 3.66 8.92
N VAL A 56 -0.59 2.75 9.83
CA VAL A 56 0.37 1.78 10.36
C VAL A 56 -0.28 0.42 10.45
N VAL A 57 0.51 -0.62 10.20
CA VAL A 57 0.17 -2.01 10.49
C VAL A 57 1.23 -2.54 11.46
N LYS A 58 0.78 -3.18 12.53
CA LYS A 58 1.65 -3.75 13.57
C LYS A 58 1.42 -5.26 13.70
N GLY A 59 2.49 -6.00 14.01
CA GLY A 59 2.41 -7.44 14.28
C GLY A 59 2.04 -8.30 13.07
N PHE A 60 2.28 -7.82 11.85
CA PHE A 60 1.96 -8.55 10.62
C PHE A 60 2.74 -9.88 10.56
N ASP A 61 2.03 -10.98 10.41
CA ASP A 61 2.61 -12.33 10.34
C ASP A 61 3.34 -12.56 9.00
N ARG A 62 4.67 -12.53 9.00
CA ARG A 62 5.47 -12.68 7.77
C ARG A 62 5.59 -14.10 7.27
N ILE A 63 5.31 -15.08 8.13
CA ILE A 63 5.47 -16.50 7.81
C ILE A 63 4.20 -17.05 7.17
N ARG A 64 3.04 -16.69 7.73
CA ARG A 64 1.75 -17.23 7.32
C ARG A 64 0.99 -16.33 6.34
N ARG A 65 1.32 -15.04 6.28
CA ARG A 65 0.58 -14.06 5.46
C ARG A 65 1.47 -13.46 4.39
N GLY A 66 0.90 -13.32 3.21
CA GLY A 66 1.59 -12.85 2.02
C GLY A 66 1.46 -11.34 1.79
N PRO A 67 2.04 -10.84 0.69
CA PRO A 67 1.97 -9.42 0.34
C PRO A 67 0.53 -8.91 0.11
N TYR A 68 -0.38 -9.75 -0.37
CA TYR A 68 -1.79 -9.37 -0.55
C TYR A 68 -2.53 -9.20 0.78
N ASP A 69 -2.25 -10.04 1.78
CA ASP A 69 -2.81 -9.88 3.14
C ASP A 69 -2.29 -8.59 3.80
N LEU A 70 -1.01 -8.27 3.55
CA LEU A 70 -0.42 -7.02 4.03
C LEU A 70 -1.09 -5.83 3.35
N LEU A 71 -1.26 -5.88 2.03
CA LEU A 71 -1.95 -4.83 1.27
C LEU A 71 -3.39 -4.65 1.77
N PHE A 72 -4.13 -5.74 2.00
CA PHE A 72 -5.48 -5.70 2.55
C PHE A 72 -5.52 -5.00 3.91
N GLN A 73 -4.64 -5.39 4.85
CA GLN A 73 -4.54 -4.74 6.15
C GLN A 73 -4.12 -3.27 6.04
N CYS A 74 -3.27 -2.92 5.08
CA CYS A 74 -2.88 -1.54 4.83
C CYS A 74 -4.08 -0.69 4.37
N LEU A 75 -4.91 -1.24 3.48
CA LEU A 75 -6.13 -0.58 3.02
C LEU A 75 -7.14 -0.45 4.18
N ASP A 76 -7.34 -1.49 4.98
CA ASP A 76 -8.23 -1.44 6.15
C ASP A 76 -7.77 -0.39 7.18
N ALA A 77 -6.47 -0.37 7.50
CA ALA A 77 -5.87 0.59 8.45
C ALA A 77 -5.86 2.05 7.96
N THR A 78 -6.13 2.31 6.67
CA THR A 78 -6.11 3.66 6.10
C THR A 78 -7.48 4.10 5.61
N VAL A 79 -8.02 3.41 4.60
CA VAL A 79 -9.29 3.74 3.93
C VAL A 79 -10.47 2.93 4.44
N GLY A 80 -10.29 2.13 5.50
CA GLY A 80 -11.30 1.24 6.08
C GLY A 80 -12.68 1.89 6.29
N ARG A 81 -13.71 1.04 6.41
CA ARG A 81 -15.17 1.34 6.38
C ARG A 81 -15.52 2.81 6.13
N ARG A 82 -15.36 3.23 4.87
CA ARG A 82 -16.11 4.38 4.34
C ARG A 82 -17.60 4.05 4.51
N ARG A 83 -18.25 4.74 5.45
CA ARG A 83 -19.72 4.78 5.55
C ARG A 83 -20.29 5.56 4.38
#